data_AF-A0AA92U1A9-F1
#
_entry.id   AF-A0AA92U1A9-F1
#
_cell.length_a   1.000
_cell.length_b   1.000
_cell.length_c   1.000
_cell.angle_alpha   90.00
_cell.angle_beta   90.00
_cell.angle_gamma   90.00
#
_symmetry.space_group_name_H-M   'P 1'
#
loop_
_entity.id
_entity.type
_entity.pdbx_description
1 polymer ?
#
loop_
_entity_poly.entity_id
_entity_poly.type
_entity_poly.pdbx_seq_one_letter_code
_entity_poly.pdbx_strand_id
1 'polypeptide(L)' 'NIVLQEMGGKYENQYAAAMLGNMAQCKYAQGELVAVTLRFTTREYNGQVYQDILVTDIEKLGK' A
#
# COMPACT_ATOMS: atom_id res chain seq x y z
N ASN A 1 -3.12 -6.22 4.96
CA ASN A 1 -2.33 -4.97 4.98
C ASN A 1 -0.94 -5.26 4.44
N ILE A 2 -0.39 -4.34 3.67
CA ILE A 2 0.92 -4.41 3.03
C ILE A 2 1.69 -3.13 3.34
N VAL A 3 3.02 -3.23 3.41
CA VAL A 3 3.90 -2.05 3.47
C VAL A 3 4.59 -1.95 2.12
N LEU A 4 4.41 -0.82 1.46
CA LEU A 4 5.01 -0.50 0.16
C LEU A 4 6.09 0.54 0.37
N GLN A 5 7.19 0.42 -0.37
CA GLN A 5 8.28 1.39 -0.38
C GLN A 5 8.48 1.88 -1.82
N GLU A 6 8.62 3.19 -2.00
CA GLU A 6 8.99 3.76 -3.29
C GLU A 6 10.34 3.22 -3.78
N MET A 7 10.49 3.10 -5.11
CA MET A 7 11.76 2.66 -5.70
C MET A 7 12.85 3.70 -5.41
N GLY A 8 13.97 3.25 -4.85
CA GLY A 8 15.11 4.11 -4.55
C GLY A 8 15.96 3.57 -3.41
N GLY A 9 16.39 4.47 -2.53
CA GLY A 9 17.31 4.17 -1.43
C GLY A 9 16.67 3.71 -0.12
N LYS A 10 17.46 3.75 0.95
CA LYS A 10 17.05 3.35 2.30
C LYS A 10 15.99 4.27 2.94
N TYR A 11 15.80 5.46 2.40
CA TYR A 11 15.01 6.54 2.99
C TYR A 11 13.81 6.95 2.14
N GLU A 12 13.39 6.10 1.20
CA GLU A 12 12.21 6.36 0.38
C GLU A 12 10.92 6.30 1.21
N ASN A 13 9.87 6.95 0.70
CA ASN A 13 8.57 6.96 1.35
C ASN A 13 8.03 5.53 1.49
N GLN A 14 7.42 5.28 2.64
CA GLN A 14 6.76 4.01 2.94
C GLN A 14 5.28 4.23 3.23
N TYR A 15 4.45 3.35 2.69
CA TYR A 15 3.00 3.42 2.81
C TYR A 15 2.48 2.11 3.39
N ALA A 16 1.91 2.19 4.60
CA ALA A 16 1.13 1.10 5.17
C ALA A 16 -0.29 1.18 4.58
N ALA A 17 -0.63 0.23 3.72
CA ALA A 17 -1.88 0.23 2.98
C ALA A 17 -2.72 -1.02 3.26
N ALA A 18 -4.05 -0.85 3.21
CA ALA A 18 -5.00 -1.95 3.28
C ALA A 18 -5.18 -2.60 1.91
N MET A 19 -5.23 -3.93 1.89
CA MET A 19 -5.68 -4.71 0.74
C MET A 19 -6.98 -5.40 1.15
N LEU A 20 -8.02 -5.27 0.34
CA LEU A 20 -9.36 -5.78 0.63
C LEU A 20 -9.81 -6.78 -0.44
N GLY A 21 -10.77 -7.64 -0.09
CA GLY A 21 -11.34 -8.63 -1.02
C GLY A 21 -10.30 -9.61 -1.56
N ASN A 22 -10.40 -9.92 -2.85
CA ASN A 22 -9.50 -10.89 -3.50
C ASN A 22 -8.03 -10.47 -3.47
N MET A 23 -7.73 -9.16 -3.47
CA MET A 23 -6.36 -8.65 -3.41
C MET A 23 -5.66 -8.97 -2.08
N ALA A 24 -6.44 -9.15 -1.00
CA ALA A 24 -5.90 -9.56 0.29
C ALA A 24 -5.34 -11.00 0.28
N GLN A 25 -5.69 -11.80 -0.74
CA GLN A 25 -5.17 -13.15 -0.93
C GLN A 25 -3.85 -13.18 -1.70
N CYS A 26 -3.50 -12.10 -2.41
CA CYS A 26 -2.23 -11.99 -3.11
C CYS A 26 -1.08 -11.98 -2.09
N LYS A 27 -0.08 -12.85 -2.32
CA LYS A 27 1.11 -12.96 -1.48
C LYS A 27 2.28 -12.29 -2.19
N TYR A 28 2.78 -11.20 -1.60
CA TYR A 28 3.99 -10.51 -2.04
C TYR A 28 5.12 -10.81 -1.06
N ALA A 29 6.30 -11.09 -1.58
CA ALA A 29 7.52 -11.21 -0.79
C ALA A 29 8.22 -9.85 -0.66
N GLN A 30 9.04 -9.70 0.38
CA GLN A 30 9.87 -8.50 0.54
C GLN A 30 10.81 -8.34 -0.65
N GLY A 31 10.84 -7.15 -1.24
CA GLY A 31 11.68 -6.83 -2.40
C GLY A 31 11.05 -7.15 -3.75
N GLU A 32 9.85 -7.73 -3.79
CA GLU A 32 9.12 -7.85 -5.06
C GLU A 32 8.69 -6.46 -5.56
N LEU A 33 8.98 -6.21 -6.83
CA LEU A 33 8.60 -4.97 -7.48
C LEU A 33 7.14 -5.03 -7.91
N VAL A 34 6.37 -4.01 -7.58
CA VAL A 34 4.94 -3.91 -7.93
C VAL A 34 4.62 -2.54 -8.50
N ALA A 35 3.69 -2.50 -9.45
CA ALA A 35 2.95 -1.31 -9.80
C ALA A 35 1.68 -1.28 -8.96
N VAL A 36 1.37 -0.13 -8.35
CA VAL A 36 0.28 -0.03 -7.39
C VAL A 36 -0.51 1.27 -7.59
N THR A 37 -1.84 1.17 -7.52
CA THR A 37 -2.73 2.34 -7.43
C THR A 37 -3.22 2.47 -5.99
N LEU A 38 -2.96 3.63 -5.39
CA LEU A 38 -3.31 3.93 -4.00
C LEU A 38 -4.39 5.00 -3.93
N ARG A 39 -5.37 4.80 -3.05
CA ARG A 39 -6.34 5.82 -2.65
C ARG A 39 -6.02 6.29 -1.24
N PHE A 40 -5.78 7.58 -1.10
CA PHE A 40 -5.61 8.25 0.18
C PHE A 40 -6.95 8.83 0.61
N THR A 41 -7.37 8.55 1.84
CA THR A 41 -8.58 9.12 2.43
C THR A 41 -8.27 9.57 3.83
N THR A 42 -8.69 10.79 4.16
CA THR A 42 -8.60 11.31 5.52
C THR A 42 -9.96 11.15 6.17
N ARG A 43 -9.99 10.59 7.38
CA ARG A 43 -11.20 10.54 8.21
C ARG A 43 -10.94 11.10 9.58
N GLU A 44 -11.94 11.76 10.12
CA GLU A 44 -11.94 12.27 11.48
C GLU A 44 -12.77 11.37 12.37
N TYR A 45 -12.23 10.98 13.51
CA TYR A 45 -12.94 10.19 14.50
C TYR A 45 -12.48 10.59 15.90
N ASN A 46 -13.43 10.91 16.79
CA ASN A 46 -13.16 11.38 18.16
C ASN A 46 -12.15 12.55 18.22
N GLY A 47 -12.23 13.49 17.27
CA GLY A 47 -11.34 14.66 17.20
C GLY A 47 -9.91 14.35 16.76
N GLN A 48 -9.62 13.11 16.37
CA GLN A 48 -8.34 12.72 15.77
C GLN A 48 -8.49 12.55 14.26
N VAL A 49 -7.45 12.96 13.54
CA VAL A 49 -7.36 12.82 12.08
C VAL A 49 -6.56 11.56 11.77
N TYR A 50 -7.16 10.65 10.99
CA TYR A 50 -6.52 9.43 10.51
C TYR A 50 -6.39 9.47 8.99
N GLN A 51 -5.27 8.96 8.49
CA GLN A 51 -5.08 8.72 7.06
C GLN A 51 -5.20 7.22 6.80
N ASP A 52 -6.20 6.85 6.01
CA ASP A 52 -6.30 5.51 5.47
C ASP A 52 -5.72 5.50 4.06
N ILE A 53 -4.90 4.49 3.78
CA ILE A 53 -4.36 4.23 2.44
C ILE A 53 -4.92 2.88 1.99
N LEU A 54 -5.64 2.88 0.87
CA LEU A 54 -6.23 1.68 0.29
C LEU A 54 -5.54 1.35 -1.03
N VAL A 55 -5.16 0.08 -1.20
CA VAL A 55 -4.74 -0.44 -2.50
C VAL A 55 -5.99 -0.69 -3.34
N THR A 56 -6.12 0.01 -4.47
CA THR A 56 -7.23 -0.19 -5.41
C THR A 56 -6.85 -1.03 -6.60
N ASP A 57 -5.56 -1.10 -6.92
CA ASP A 57 -5.01 -2.02 -7.92
C ASP A 57 -3.54 -2.33 -7.58
N ILE A 58 -3.07 -3.54 -7.88
CA ILE A 58 -1.69 -3.95 -7.63
C ILE A 58 -1.28 -5.08 -8.58
N GLU A 59 -0.17 -4.88 -9.27
CA GLU A 59 0.37 -5.82 -10.24
C GLU A 59 1.86 -6.04 -10.00
N LYS A 60 2.31 -7.30 -10.07
CA LYS A 60 3.73 -7.63 -9.96
C LYS A 60 4.45 -7.24 -11.24
N LEU A 61 5.59 -6.57 -11.11
CA LEU A 61 6.47 -6.22 -12.22
C LEU A 61 7.63 -7.21 -12.29
N GLY A 62 7.88 -7.76 -13.49
CA GLY A 62 8.90 -8.78 -13.73
C GLY A 62 8.32 -10.18 -13.89
N LYS A 63 9.20 -11.19 -13.96
CA LYS A 63 8.79 -12.61 -13.99
C LYS A 63 8.46 -13.13 -12.59
#